data_AF-T1H1H8-F1
#
_entry.id   AF-T1H1H8-F1
#
_cell.length_a   1.000
_cell.length_b   1.000
_cell.length_c   1.000
_cell.angle_alpha   90.00
_cell.angle_beta   90.00
_cell.angle_gamma   90.00
#
_symmetry.space_group_name_H-M   'P 1'
#
loop_
_entity.id
_entity.type
_entity.pdbx_description
1 polymer ?
#
loop_
_entity_poly.entity_id
_entity_poly.type
_entity_poly.pdbx_seq_one_letter_code
_entity_poly.pdbx_strand_id
1 'polypeptide(L)' 'SYPFYYLSLELDPLTVDVNVHPTKHEVHFLYEEDIVEKIKLQIESVLLASNVTKTFGIGSSDSRCKCSSNKT' A
#
# COMPACT_ATOMS: atom_id res chain seq x y z
N SER A 1 16.98 12.38 -2.80
CA SER A 1 16.35 11.17 -3.37
C SER A 1 14.98 11.03 -2.74
N TYR A 2 13.91 10.93 -3.52
CA TYR A 2 12.55 10.77 -3.02
C TYR A 2 12.04 9.37 -3.40
N PRO A 3 11.28 8.71 -2.52
CA PRO A 3 10.73 7.40 -2.82
C PRO A 3 9.62 7.53 -3.88
N PHE A 4 9.51 6.49 -4.71
CA PHE A 4 8.42 6.34 -5.66
C PHE A 4 7.41 5.33 -5.10
N TYR A 5 6.13 5.68 -5.11
CA TYR A 5 5.04 4.80 -4.68
C TYR A 5 3.88 4.90 -5.66
N TYR A 6 3.19 3.76 -5.84
CA TYR A 6 1.88 3.70 -6.47
C TYR A 6 0.85 3.34 -5.39
N LEU A 7 -0.20 4.15 -5.28
CA LEU A 7 -1.31 3.95 -4.36
C LEU A 7 -2.61 3.97 -5.15
N SER A 8 -3.42 2.93 -5.00
CA SER A 8 -4.78 2.86 -5.53
C SER A 8 -5.75 2.87 -4.36
N LEU A 9 -6.70 3.81 -4.37
CA LEU A 9 -7.72 3.95 -3.34
C LEU A 9 -9.08 3.58 -3.94
N GLU A 10 -9.72 2.59 -3.34
CA GLU A 10 -11.10 2.21 -3.66
C GLU A 10 -12.01 2.74 -2.54
N LEU A 11 -12.88 3.67 -2.89
CA LEU A 11 -13.74 4.41 -1.97
C LEU A 11 -15.16 4.48 -2.54
N ASP A 12 -16.15 4.62 -1.67
CA ASP A 12 -17.52 4.93 -2.09
C ASP A 12 -17.55 6.35 -2.70
N PRO A 13 -17.99 6.53 -3.96
CA PRO A 13 -18.05 7.85 -4.60
C PRO A 13 -18.90 8.86 -3.82
N LEU A 14 -19.86 8.43 -2.98
CA LEU A 14 -20.66 9.32 -2.14
C LEU A 14 -19.85 10.00 -1.04
N THR A 15 -18.68 9.44 -0.70
CA THR A 15 -17.79 9.95 0.35
C THR A 15 -16.69 10.86 -0.20
N VAL A 16 -16.71 11.15 -1.51
CA VAL A 16 -15.71 11.96 -2.20
C VAL A 16 -16.38 13.14 -2.88
N ASP A 17 -15.97 14.36 -2.51
CA ASP A 17 -16.41 15.58 -3.20
C ASP A 17 -15.44 15.95 -4.32
N VAL A 18 -15.91 15.73 -5.55
CA VAL A 18 -15.18 16.09 -6.77
C VAL A 18 -15.44 17.53 -7.23
N ASN A 19 -16.38 18.25 -6.63
CA ASN A 19 -16.83 19.57 -7.09
C ASN A 19 -15.98 20.74 -6.55
N VAL A 20 -14.77 20.42 -6.08
CA VAL A 20 -13.87 21.38 -5.43
C VAL A 20 -12.97 22.12 -6.42
N HIS A 21 -12.66 21.53 -7.58
CA HIS A 21 -11.82 22.16 -8.61
C HIS A 21 -12.39 21.98 -10.03
N PRO A 22 -12.30 22.98 -10.93
CA PRO A 22 -12.80 22.87 -12.31
C PRO A 22 -12.17 21.72 -13.10
N THR A 23 -10.88 21.45 -12.90
CA THR A 23 -10.13 20.40 -13.62
C THR A 23 -9.99 19.09 -12.84
N LYS A 24 -10.67 18.96 -11.68
CA LYS A 24 -10.65 17.74 -10.85
C LYS A 24 -9.25 17.29 -10.42
N HIS A 25 -8.27 18.20 -10.33
CA HIS A 25 -6.94 17.89 -9.78
C HIS A 25 -6.97 17.61 -8.28
N GLU A 26 -8.03 18.06 -7.61
CA GLU A 26 -8.22 17.96 -6.18
C GLU A 26 -9.63 17.43 -5.93
N VAL A 27 -9.75 16.66 -4.85
CA VAL A 27 -11.00 16.12 -4.32
C VAL A 27 -10.93 16.26 -2.80
N HIS A 28 -12.07 16.46 -2.14
CA HIS A 28 -12.14 16.36 -0.69
C HIS A 28 -12.76 15.04 -0.28
N PHE A 29 -12.23 14.44 0.78
CA PHE A 29 -12.82 13.24 1.38
C PHE A 29 -13.67 13.62 2.58
N LEU A 30 -14.83 12.98 2.72
CA LEU A 30 -15.71 13.20 3.88
C LEU A 30 -15.04 12.81 5.20
N TYR A 31 -14.19 11.78 5.18
CA TYR A 31 -13.46 11.24 6.33
C TYR A 31 -11.94 11.33 6.12
N GLU A 32 -11.45 12.50 5.73
CA GLU A 32 -10.05 12.69 5.31
C GLU A 32 -9.03 12.25 6.36
N GLU A 33 -9.21 12.66 7.62
CA GLU A 33 -8.28 12.32 8.72
C GLU A 33 -8.16 10.82 8.91
N ASP A 34 -9.30 10.10 8.94
CA ASP A 34 -9.34 8.64 9.09
C ASP A 34 -8.68 7.91 7.91
N ILE A 35 -8.88 8.42 6.69
CA ILE A 35 -8.28 7.84 5.48
C ILE A 35 -6.76 8.01 5.52
N VAL A 36 -6.28 9.20 5.86
CA VAL A 36 -4.85 9.50 5.97
C VAL A 36 -4.19 8.65 7.06
N GLU A 37 -4.83 8.51 8.22
CA GLU A 37 -4.32 7.68 9.32
C GLU A 37 -4.20 6.21 8.89
N LYS A 38 -5.23 5.66 8.24
CA LYS A 38 -5.19 4.27 7.72
C LYS A 38 -4.07 4.05 6.71
N ILE A 39 -3.90 4.98 5.77
CA ILE A 39 -2.82 4.90 4.77
C ILE A 39 -1.46 4.90 5.47
N LYS A 40 -1.26 5.80 6.44
CA LYS A 40 -0.01 5.89 7.20
C LYS A 40 0.31 4.59 7.93
N LEU A 41 -0.65 4.05 8.70
CA LEU A 41 -0.47 2.81 9.45
C LEU A 41 -0.13 1.63 8.53
N GLN A 42 -0.77 1.55 7.37
CA GLN A 42 -0.51 0.48 6.40
C GLN A 42 0.88 0.58 5.78
N ILE A 43 1.31 1.79 5.41
CA ILE A 43 2.67 2.02 4.89
C ILE A 43 3.71 1.67 5.96
N GLU A 44 3.52 2.13 7.20
CA GLU A 44 4.40 1.79 8.32
C GLU A 44 4.51 0.27 8.52
N SER A 45 3.39 -0.43 8.50
CA SER A 45 3.35 -1.90 8.63
C SER A 45 4.15 -2.61 7.52
N VAL A 46 3.96 -2.19 6.26
CA VAL A 46 4.68 -2.77 5.11
C VAL A 46 6.18 -2.50 5.17
N LEU A 47 6.57 -1.28 5.57
CA LEU A 47 7.98 -0.90 5.70
C LEU A 47 8.66 -1.69 6.84
N LEU A 48 7.98 -1.85 7.98
CA LEU A 48 8.48 -2.67 9.10
C LEU A 48 8.64 -4.13 8.70
N ALA A 49 7.65 -4.73 8.03
CA ALA A 49 7.72 -6.10 7.55
C ALA A 49 8.87 -6.31 6.53
N SER A 50 9.07 -5.33 5.65
CA SER A 50 10.13 -5.38 4.63
C SER A 50 11.54 -5.32 5.23
N ASN A 51 11.71 -4.66 6.38
CA ASN A 51 12.99 -4.61 7.10
C ASN A 51 13.39 -5.96 7.72
N VAL A 52 12.43 -6.85 7.98
CA VAL A 52 12.68 -8.20 8.52
C VAL A 52 13.12 -9.18 7.43
N THR A 53 12.78 -8.93 6.16
CA THR A 53 12.87 -9.93 5.08
C THR A 53 14.18 -9.88 4.28
N LYS A 54 15.22 -9.19 4.75
CA LYS A 54 16.51 -9.08 4.05
C LYS A 54 17.65 -9.79 4.77
N THR A 55 17.46 -11.06 5.14
CA THR A 55 18.60 -11.96 5.31
C THR A 55 18.96 -12.51 3.93
N PHE A 56 19.82 -11.80 3.20
CA PHE A 56 20.44 -12.34 2.00
C PHE A 56 21.32 -13.51 2.47
N GLY A 57 20.84 -14.75 2.28
CA GLY A 57 21.60 -15.94 2.57
C GLY A 57 22.81 -16.01 1.66
N ILE A 58 23.94 -15.49 2.11
CA ILE A 58 25.25 -15.74 1.50
C ILE A 58 25.59 -17.18 1.86
N GLY A 59 25.09 -18.12 1.06
CA GLY A 59 25.22 -19.53 1.36
C GLY A 59 24.46 -20.43 0.39
N SER A 60 25.02 -20.58 -0.81
CA SER A 60 25.03 -21.83 -1.59
C SER A 60 23.72 -22.37 -2.19
N SER A 61 23.72 -22.46 -3.52
CA SER A 61 22.94 -23.36 -4.38
C SER A 61 21.41 -23.39 -4.23
N ASP A 62 20.78 -22.66 -5.15
CA ASP A 62 19.52 -22.96 -5.85
C ASP A 62 18.64 -24.08 -5.27
N SER A 63 17.51 -23.69 -4.68
CA SER A 63 16.34 -24.56 -4.57
C SER A 63 15.05 -23.74 -4.72
N ARG A 64 14.50 -23.81 -5.94
CA ARG A 64 13.12 -23.49 -6.34
C ARG A 64 12.10 -23.58 -5.20
N CYS A 65 11.48 -22.45 -4.85
CA CYS A 65 10.22 -22.45 -4.09
C CYS A 65 9.10 -23.03 -4.97
N LYS A 66 8.61 -24.23 -4.62
CA LYS A 66 7.31 -24.73 -5.09
C LYS A 66 6.24 -24.24 -4.12
N CYS A 67 5.33 -23.40 -4.62
CA CYS A 67 4.03 -23.20 -3.98
C CYS A 67 3.25 -24.52 -4.02
N SER A 68 3.09 -25.17 -2.87
CA SER A 68 2.13 -26.27 -2.73
C SER A 68 0.82 -25.69 -2.21
N SER A 69 -0.20 -25.71 -3.07
CA SER A 69 -1.59 -25.55 -2.70
C SER A 69 -1.96 -26.65 -1.72
N ASN A 70 -2.41 -26.31 -0.51
CA ASN A 70 -3.17 -27.23 0.31
C ASN A 70 -4.59 -26.68 0.51
N LYS A 71 -5.50 -27.37 -0.17
CA LYS A 71 -6.94 -27.35 -0.03
C LYS A 71 -7.29 -28.12 1.25
N THR A 72 -8.04 -27.49 2.14
CA THR A 72 -9.01 -28.16 3.02
C THR A 72 -10.20 -27.25 3.17
#